data_AF-A0A084JWF9-F1
#
_entry.id   AF-A0A084JWF9-F1
#
_cell.length_a   1.000
_cell.length_b   1.000
_cell.length_c   1.000
_cell.angle_alpha   90.00
_cell.angle_beta   90.00
_cell.angle_gamma   90.00
#
_symmetry.space_group_name_H-M   'P 1'
#
loop_
_entity.id
_entity.type
_entity.pdbx_description
1 polymer ?
#
loop_
_entity_poly.entity_id
_entity_poly.type
_entity_poly.pdbx_seq_one_letter_code
_entity_poly.pdbx_strand_id
1 'polypeptide(L)'
;MIFKGFRFIFTFSILLVITSCNPNNFKEKANQQFGDQHFKTAISLIELHKLREGNYPPSLDSLKYIGDWDKIIFTSVKYKKLDNGYQLDLTNGWIGKPKELSYPDEFWKGLGLVKSNMKKKSQ
;
A
#
# COMPACT_ATOMS: atom_id res chain seq x y z
N MET A 1 45.06 -27.23 -14.85
CA MET A 1 44.47 -25.92 -15.24
C MET A 1 42.97 -25.99 -15.58
N ILE A 2 42.25 -27.06 -15.20
CA ILE A 2 40.83 -27.26 -15.57
C ILE A 2 39.87 -26.77 -14.46
N PHE A 3 40.29 -26.85 -13.19
CA PHE A 3 39.47 -26.45 -12.03
C PHE A 3 39.19 -24.94 -11.90
N LYS A 4 40.01 -24.06 -12.50
CA LYS A 4 39.80 -22.60 -12.46
C LYS A 4 38.70 -22.13 -13.41
N GLY A 5 38.51 -22.82 -14.54
CA GLY A 5 37.47 -22.49 -15.53
C GLY A 5 36.05 -22.75 -15.01
N PHE A 6 35.85 -23.86 -14.30
CA PHE A 6 34.55 -24.21 -13.73
C PHE A 6 34.07 -23.21 -12.67
N ARG A 7 35.01 -22.66 -11.89
CA ARG A 7 34.73 -21.64 -10.88
C ARG A 7 34.31 -20.32 -11.52
N PHE A 8 34.96 -19.90 -12.61
CA PHE A 8 34.57 -18.71 -13.37
C PHE A 8 33.21 -18.85 -14.07
N ILE A 9 32.91 -20.03 -14.63
CA ILE A 9 31.62 -20.33 -15.26
C ILE A 9 30.50 -20.22 -14.21
N PHE A 10 30.71 -20.77 -13.01
CA PHE A 10 29.71 -20.72 -11.94
C PHE A 10 29.45 -19.28 -11.45
N THR A 11 30.48 -18.45 -11.28
CA THR A 11 30.30 -17.03 -10.90
C THR A 11 29.63 -16.22 -12.00
N PHE A 12 29.94 -16.49 -13.27
CA PHE A 12 29.34 -15.81 -14.42
C PHE A 12 27.86 -16.20 -14.61
N SER A 13 27.52 -17.46 -14.40
CA SER A 13 26.13 -17.94 -14.40
C SER A 13 25.30 -17.30 -13.29
N ILE A 14 25.85 -17.12 -12.08
CA ILE A 14 25.17 -16.40 -11.00
C ILE A 14 24.92 -14.94 -11.38
N LEU A 15 25.92 -14.25 -11.96
CA LEU A 15 25.78 -12.86 -12.42
C LEU A 15 24.71 -12.69 -13.51
N LEU A 16 24.58 -13.65 -14.43
CA LEU A 16 23.53 -13.63 -15.45
C LEU A 16 22.11 -13.80 -14.86
N VAL A 17 21.95 -14.63 -13.83
CA VAL A 17 20.65 -14.83 -13.14
C VAL A 17 20.20 -13.57 -12.39
N ILE A 18 21.12 -12.80 -11.80
CA ILE A 18 20.77 -11.53 -11.12
C ILE A 18 20.37 -10.44 -12.13
N THR A 19 20.90 -10.47 -13.36
CA THR A 19 20.55 -9.49 -14.40
C THR A 19 19.23 -9.75 -15.12
N SER A 20 18.66 -10.96 -15.04
CA SER A 20 17.33 -11.26 -15.61
C SER A 20 16.17 -10.80 -14.72
N CYS A 21 16.45 -10.27 -13.54
CA CYS A 21 15.43 -9.72 -12.66
C CYS A 21 14.99 -8.36 -13.20
N ASN A 22 13.82 -8.26 -13.81
CA ASN A 22 13.27 -6.97 -14.27
C ASN A 22 12.88 -6.13 -13.04
N PRO A 23 13.71 -5.16 -12.62
CA PRO A 23 13.50 -4.45 -11.36
C PRO A 23 12.29 -3.51 -11.44
N ASN A 24 11.93 -3.07 -12.66
CA ASN A 24 10.77 -2.22 -12.89
C ASN A 24 9.46 -2.97 -12.67
N ASN A 25 9.36 -4.21 -13.15
CA ASN A 25 8.19 -5.05 -12.91
C ASN A 25 8.03 -5.39 -11.42
N PHE A 26 9.13 -5.68 -10.73
CA PHE A 26 9.10 -5.90 -9.28
C PHE A 26 8.63 -4.65 -8.54
N LYS A 27 9.22 -3.48 -8.84
CA LYS A 27 8.84 -2.20 -8.24
C LYS A 27 7.36 -1.88 -8.46
N GLU A 28 6.86 -2.09 -9.68
CA GLU A 28 5.46 -1.85 -10.00
C GLU A 28 4.54 -2.77 -9.22
N LYS A 29 4.81 -4.08 -9.21
CA LYS A 29 4.05 -5.06 -8.44
C LYS A 29 4.07 -4.75 -6.94
N ALA A 30 5.22 -4.41 -6.40
CA ALA A 30 5.36 -4.01 -5.00
C ALA A 30 4.53 -2.77 -4.70
N ASN A 31 4.60 -1.72 -5.53
CA ASN A 31 3.78 -0.52 -5.34
C ASN A 31 2.28 -0.82 -5.34
N GLN A 32 1.81 -1.73 -6.20
CA GLN A 32 0.40 -2.16 -6.21
C GLN A 32 0.04 -2.90 -4.91
N GLN A 33 0.84 -3.88 -4.50
CA GLN A 33 0.54 -4.70 -3.32
C GLN A 33 0.60 -3.91 -2.01
N PHE A 34 1.67 -3.14 -1.81
CA PHE A 34 1.80 -2.29 -0.62
C PHE A 34 0.77 -1.18 -0.62
N GLY A 35 0.48 -0.57 -1.78
CA GLY A 35 -0.55 0.46 -1.89
C GLY A 35 -1.95 -0.07 -1.52
N ASP A 36 -2.29 -1.26 -1.99
CA ASP A 36 -3.55 -1.93 -1.66
C ASP A 36 -3.67 -2.23 -0.16
N GLN A 37 -2.62 -2.83 0.41
CA GLN A 37 -2.55 -3.14 1.84
C GLN A 37 -2.66 -1.88 2.69
N HIS A 38 -1.84 -0.86 2.40
CA HIS A 38 -1.81 0.40 3.14
C HIS A 38 -3.16 1.12 3.09
N PHE A 39 -3.80 1.17 1.91
CA PHE A 39 -5.11 1.79 1.77
C PHE A 39 -6.19 1.09 2.60
N LYS A 40 -6.27 -0.24 2.51
CA LYS A 40 -7.25 -1.04 3.25
C LYS A 40 -7.02 -0.97 4.76
N THR A 41 -5.78 -1.10 5.21
CA THR A 41 -5.45 -1.03 6.63
C THR A 41 -5.77 0.36 7.19
N ALA A 42 -5.44 1.44 6.48
CA ALA A 42 -5.80 2.79 6.91
C ALA A 42 -7.32 2.94 7.09
N ILE A 43 -8.13 2.46 6.14
CA ILE A 43 -9.60 2.43 6.27
C ILE A 43 -9.99 1.64 7.52
N SER A 44 -9.50 0.41 7.68
CA SER A 44 -9.85 -0.44 8.83
C SER A 44 -9.55 0.23 10.18
N LEU A 45 -8.41 0.91 10.31
CA LEU A 45 -8.02 1.60 11.54
C LEU A 45 -8.90 2.83 11.80
N ILE A 46 -9.22 3.61 10.77
CA ILE A 46 -10.11 4.77 10.87
C ILE A 46 -11.52 4.34 11.28
N GLU A 47 -12.07 3.31 10.64
CA GLU A 47 -13.40 2.81 10.94
C GLU A 47 -13.46 2.18 12.34
N LEU A 48 -12.42 1.42 12.73
CA LEU A 48 -12.34 0.88 14.09
C LEU A 48 -12.29 1.99 15.15
N HIS A 49 -11.55 3.07 14.90
CA HIS A 49 -11.55 4.24 15.78
C HIS A 49 -12.95 4.86 15.89
N LYS A 50 -13.66 5.03 14.77
CA LYS A 50 -15.04 5.53 14.76
C LYS A 50 -15.97 4.65 15.58
N LEU A 51 -15.86 3.32 15.47
CA LEU A 51 -16.65 2.37 16.25
C LEU A 51 -16.39 2.48 17.75
N ARG A 52 -15.13 2.70 18.15
CA ARG A 52 -14.74 2.76 19.57
C ARG A 52 -15.03 4.10 20.23
N GLU A 53 -14.75 5.20 19.54
CA GLU A 53 -14.76 6.55 20.10
C GLU A 53 -16.01 7.35 19.68
N GLY A 54 -16.87 6.76 18.85
CA GLY A 54 -18.10 7.38 18.37
C GLY A 54 -17.90 8.49 17.35
N ASN A 55 -16.66 8.85 16.98
CA ASN A 55 -16.33 9.89 16.01
C ASN A 55 -15.11 9.50 15.16
N TYR A 56 -15.00 10.01 13.93
CA TYR A 56 -13.78 9.85 13.13
C TYR A 56 -12.61 10.61 13.76
N PRO A 57 -11.38 10.06 13.67
CA PRO A 57 -10.20 10.65 14.31
C PRO A 57 -9.91 12.05 13.73
N PRO A 58 -9.51 13.05 14.54
CA PRO A 58 -9.10 14.35 14.01
C PRO A 58 -7.87 14.27 13.07
N SER A 59 -6.97 13.31 13.31
CA SER A 59 -5.80 13.01 12.48
C SER A 59 -5.39 11.53 12.62
N LEU A 60 -4.57 10.99 11.71
CA LEU A 60 -4.10 9.60 11.83
C LEU A 60 -3.27 9.37 13.11
N ASP A 61 -2.57 10.40 13.60
CA ASP A 61 -1.80 10.32 14.85
C ASP A 61 -2.68 10.16 16.11
N SER A 62 -3.98 10.46 16.01
CA SER A 62 -4.94 10.27 17.09
C SER A 62 -5.53 8.86 17.18
N LEU A 63 -5.15 7.97 16.24
CA LEU A 63 -5.55 6.57 16.28
C LEU A 63 -4.97 5.89 17.53
N LYS A 64 -5.83 5.19 18.27
CA LYS A 64 -5.49 4.45 19.49
C LYS A 64 -5.40 2.95 19.19
N TYR A 65 -4.63 2.22 20.00
CA TYR A 65 -4.50 0.75 19.91
C TYR A 65 -3.93 0.27 18.56
N ILE A 66 -3.03 1.05 17.97
CA ILE A 66 -2.30 0.68 16.74
C ILE A 66 -0.91 0.17 17.10
N GLY A 67 -0.37 -0.75 16.30
CA GLY A 67 1.00 -1.19 16.39
C GLY A 67 1.96 -0.15 15.79
N ASP A 68 3.23 -0.22 16.17
CA ASP A 68 4.24 0.70 15.61
C ASP A 68 4.40 0.54 14.09
N TRP A 69 4.22 -0.67 13.58
CA TRP A 69 4.24 -0.96 12.14
C TRP A 69 3.06 -0.33 11.39
N ASP A 70 1.91 -0.09 12.03
CA ASP A 70 0.76 0.55 11.40
C ASP A 70 1.05 2.01 11.05
N LYS A 71 1.91 2.68 11.82
CA LYS A 71 2.25 4.10 11.58
C LYS A 71 2.95 4.32 10.24
N ILE A 72 3.65 3.31 9.72
CA ILE A 72 4.36 3.38 8.43
C ILE A 72 3.36 3.65 7.29
N ILE A 73 2.14 3.13 7.42
CA ILE A 73 1.05 3.26 6.44
C ILE A 73 0.64 4.73 6.26
N PHE A 74 0.80 5.57 7.28
CA PHE A 74 0.37 6.97 7.23
C PHE A 74 1.16 7.78 6.19
N THR A 75 2.36 7.34 5.85
CA THR A 75 3.16 7.96 4.76
C THR A 75 2.62 7.65 3.37
N SER A 76 1.80 6.61 3.24
CA SER A 76 1.20 6.15 1.99
C SER A 76 -0.18 6.74 1.74
N VAL A 77 -0.79 7.41 2.71
CA VAL A 77 -2.14 7.94 2.59
C VAL A 77 -2.23 9.41 3.01
N LYS A 78 -3.19 10.12 2.44
CA LYS A 78 -3.56 11.47 2.87
C LYS A 78 -4.98 11.44 3.42
N TYR A 79 -5.08 11.65 4.73
CA TYR A 79 -6.34 11.67 5.46
C TYR A 79 -6.83 13.10 5.70
N LYS A 80 -8.15 13.29 5.60
CA LYS A 80 -8.82 14.52 6.07
C LYS A 80 -10.19 14.16 6.64
N LYS A 81 -10.42 14.52 7.91
CA LYS A 81 -11.76 14.45 8.51
C LYS A 81 -12.70 15.45 7.84
N LEU A 82 -13.95 15.04 7.63
CA LEU A 82 -15.05 15.85 7.11
C LEU A 82 -16.23 15.81 8.10
N ASP A 83 -17.22 16.67 7.90
CA ASP A 83 -18.37 16.77 8.82
C ASP A 83 -19.18 15.47 8.89
N ASN A 84 -19.35 14.78 7.75
CA ASN A 84 -20.16 13.57 7.61
C ASN A 84 -19.34 12.31 7.34
N GLY A 85 -18.02 12.34 7.52
CA GLY A 85 -17.14 11.23 7.13
C GLY A 85 -15.68 11.62 7.05
N TYR A 86 -14.98 11.04 6.10
CA TYR A 86 -13.59 11.39 5.83
C TYR A 86 -13.22 11.26 4.35
N GLN A 87 -12.15 11.93 3.97
CA GLN A 87 -11.43 11.73 2.73
C GLN A 87 -10.16 10.92 3.02
N LEU A 88 -9.89 9.95 2.15
CA LEU A 88 -8.64 9.19 2.18
C LEU A 88 -8.12 8.98 0.76
N ASP A 89 -6.95 9.54 0.48
CA ASP A 89 -6.29 9.38 -0.81
C ASP A 89 -5.04 8.51 -0.66
N LEU A 90 -4.82 7.60 -1.61
CA LEU A 90 -3.58 6.83 -1.70
C LEU A 90 -2.51 7.66 -2.42
N THR A 91 -1.41 7.97 -1.75
CA THR A 91 -0.30 8.75 -2.30
C THR A 91 0.84 7.86 -2.77
N ASN A 92 1.15 6.79 -2.02
CA ASN A 92 2.29 5.90 -2.29
C ASN A 92 1.95 4.43 -2.00
N GLY A 93 2.63 3.53 -2.70
CA GLY A 93 2.75 2.11 -2.37
C GLY A 93 4.02 1.87 -1.55
N TRP A 94 5.01 1.20 -2.15
CA TRP A 94 6.30 0.93 -1.50
C TRP A 94 7.28 2.09 -1.66
N ILE A 95 7.63 2.43 -2.91
CA ILE A 95 8.57 3.53 -3.25
C ILE A 95 8.01 4.44 -4.34
N GLY A 96 6.73 4.30 -4.67
CA GLY A 96 6.05 5.13 -5.66
C GLY A 96 4.55 4.86 -5.70
N LYS A 97 3.83 5.69 -6.44
CA LYS A 97 2.37 5.60 -6.54
C LYS A 97 1.94 4.35 -7.35
N PRO A 98 0.98 3.56 -6.85
CA PRO A 98 0.38 2.49 -7.65
C PRO A 98 -0.40 3.07 -8.83
N LYS A 99 -0.32 2.40 -9.99
CA LYS A 99 -0.91 2.91 -11.23
C LYS A 99 -2.34 2.40 -11.48
N GLU A 100 -2.70 1.25 -10.95
CA GLU A 100 -3.85 0.44 -11.43
C GLU A 100 -4.71 -0.13 -10.30
N LEU A 101 -4.71 0.50 -9.12
CA LEU A 101 -5.60 0.07 -8.05
C LEU A 101 -7.02 0.60 -8.29
N SER A 102 -7.96 -0.32 -8.26
CA SER A 102 -9.39 -0.05 -8.32
C SER A 102 -10.16 -1.07 -7.50
N TYR A 103 -11.30 -0.65 -6.95
CA TYR A 103 -12.09 -1.48 -6.04
C TYR A 103 -13.52 -1.64 -6.55
N PRO A 104 -14.14 -2.83 -6.39
CA PRO A 104 -15.53 -3.06 -6.80
C PRO A 104 -16.49 -2.18 -5.98
N ASP A 105 -17.70 -1.94 -6.50
CA ASP A 105 -18.68 -1.07 -5.82
C ASP A 105 -19.03 -1.54 -4.40
N GLU A 106 -19.01 -2.86 -4.18
CA GLU A 106 -19.28 -3.46 -2.86
C GLU A 106 -18.24 -3.11 -1.81
N PHE A 107 -16.98 -2.90 -2.21
CA PHE A 107 -15.91 -2.52 -1.29
C PHE A 107 -16.19 -1.19 -0.57
N TRP A 108 -16.89 -0.27 -1.24
CA TRP A 108 -17.17 1.07 -0.72
C TRP A 108 -18.39 1.12 0.21
N LYS A 109 -19.20 0.06 0.25
CA LYS A 109 -20.45 0.06 1.04
C LYS A 109 -20.15 -0.02 2.53
N GLY A 110 -20.85 0.78 3.32
CA GLY A 110 -20.77 0.77 4.79
C GLY A 110 -19.57 1.53 5.38
N LEU A 111 -18.75 2.18 4.55
CA LEU A 111 -17.64 3.02 4.99
C LEU A 111 -18.09 4.46 5.26
N GLY A 112 -17.37 5.15 6.13
CA GLY A 112 -17.42 6.60 6.30
C GLY A 112 -16.68 7.40 5.24
N LEU A 113 -16.10 6.73 4.26
CA LEU A 113 -15.27 7.33 3.23
C LEU A 113 -16.14 8.08 2.21
N VAL A 114 -16.04 9.41 2.22
CA VAL A 114 -16.82 10.31 1.35
C VAL A 114 -16.07 10.61 0.05
N LYS A 115 -14.74 10.70 0.11
CA LYS A 115 -13.89 11.06 -1.04
C LYS A 115 -12.62 10.23 -1.05
N SER A 116 -12.20 9.83 -2.25
CA SER A 116 -10.91 9.18 -2.49
C SER A 116 -10.46 9.39 -3.93
N ASN A 117 -9.15 9.46 -4.15
CA ASN A 117 -8.54 9.40 -5.47
C ASN A 117 -8.52 8.00 -6.10
N MET A 118 -9.01 6.99 -5.37
CA MET A 118 -9.09 5.61 -5.84
C MET A 118 -10.27 5.41 -6.79
N LYS A 119 -10.03 4.66 -7.87
CA LYS A 119 -11.03 4.41 -8.91
C LYS A 119 -11.97 3.28 -8.49
N LYS A 120 -13.24 3.40 -8.90
CA LYS A 120 -14.14 2.24 -8.94
C LYS A 120 -13.70 1.31 -10.06
N LYS A 121 -13.76 0.00 -9.82
CA LYS A 121 -13.54 -1.00 -10.85
C LYS A 121 -14.77 -1.02 -11.75
N SER A 122 -14.64 -0.51 -12.98
CA SER A 122 -15.69 -0.65 -13.99
C SER A 122 -15.96 -2.14 -14.22
N GLN A 123 -17.22 -2.55 -14.16
CA GLN A 123 -17.65 -3.90 -14.51
C GLN A 123 -17.41 -4.19 -16.00
#